data_AF-A0A662TRX3-F1
#
_entry.id   AF-A0A662TRX3-F1
#
_cell.length_a   1.000
_cell.length_b   1.000
_cell.length_c   1.000
_cell.angle_alpha   90.00
_cell.angle_beta   90.00
_cell.angle_gamma   90.00
#
_symmetry.space_group_name_H-M   'P 1'
#
loop_
_entity.id
_entity.type
_entity.pdbx_description
1 polymer ?
#
loop_
_entity_poly.entity_id
_entity_poly.type
_entity_poly.pdbx_seq_one_letter_code
_entity_poly.pdbx_strand_id
1 'polypeptide(L)'
;MPQREPPCDFYGDLNDDGYVTEIDDLLLYKYLREGWERVVGYTPLTESEFKRRADVNGDGVVDRDDEKLIQMYIDGVIDTFPICPPPTPSMRKTVSFSSVPSDASIYIDETPIEQLLVAQFREECLSDTGEVICTKPTLHDDWLITKKLSRIWWLLTDNERDNVAGFVITNWSSSILLTYTRKGLPNCKGGTEDWQDACCIEHSIIRFLRFANGEDYYDDISHCYWSPDKKTEYCYYWGESFGLPVVIFCAYTTSALYGHGGCALQIRKDQKDFNSWRFFQYTNDNIKPGDWQMPCYSGGEMYVRVERPTLLDCFRIEYALIAKWKIDKDTCEPVLVE
;
A
#
# COMPACT_ATOMS: atom_id res chain seq x y z
N MET A 1 -4.92 16.72 3.28
CA MET A 1 -4.26 16.21 2.04
C MET A 1 -3.48 17.33 1.38
N PRO A 2 -2.44 17.05 0.59
CA PRO A 2 -1.77 18.07 -0.20
C PRO A 2 -2.76 18.60 -1.25
N GLN A 3 -3.12 19.88 -1.16
CA GLN A 3 -3.84 20.56 -2.23
C GLN A 3 -2.81 20.99 -3.27
N ARG A 4 -2.85 20.38 -4.45
CA ARG A 4 -1.92 20.72 -5.54
C ARG A 4 -2.64 21.58 -6.56
N GLU A 5 -2.12 22.77 -6.83
CA GLU A 5 -2.63 23.60 -7.93
C GLU A 5 -2.41 22.87 -9.28
N PRO A 6 -3.30 23.02 -10.27
CA PRO A 6 -3.09 22.46 -11.61
C PRO A 6 -1.70 22.78 -12.17
N PRO A 7 -0.97 21.80 -12.71
CA PRO A 7 0.38 22.04 -13.22
C PRO A 7 0.40 22.95 -14.46
N CYS A 8 -0.72 23.01 -15.21
CA CYS A 8 -0.96 23.96 -16.29
C CYS A 8 -2.45 24.07 -16.61
N ASP A 9 -2.90 25.23 -17.13
CA ASP A 9 -4.21 25.50 -17.78
C ASP A 9 -5.43 24.73 -17.21
N PHE A 10 -5.47 24.59 -15.88
CA PHE A 10 -6.52 23.91 -15.11
C PHE A 10 -6.66 22.39 -15.36
N TYR A 11 -5.70 21.75 -16.03
CA TYR A 11 -5.72 20.30 -16.22
C TYR A 11 -5.70 19.57 -14.87
N GLY A 12 -6.59 18.58 -14.73
CA GLY A 12 -6.84 17.83 -13.51
C GLY A 12 -7.81 18.48 -12.51
N ASP A 13 -8.18 19.76 -12.67
CA ASP A 13 -9.17 20.44 -11.82
C ASP A 13 -10.55 20.38 -12.49
N LEU A 14 -11.32 19.37 -12.10
CA LEU A 14 -12.58 18.97 -12.73
C LEU A 14 -13.80 19.55 -12.02
N ASN A 15 -13.65 20.13 -10.83
CA ASN A 15 -14.71 20.84 -10.12
C ASN A 15 -14.53 22.38 -10.11
N ASP A 16 -13.46 22.90 -10.74
CA ASP A 16 -13.11 24.33 -10.82
C ASP A 16 -12.85 24.97 -9.44
N ASP A 17 -12.33 24.20 -8.49
CA ASP A 17 -12.01 24.69 -7.14
C ASP A 17 -10.58 25.25 -7.01
N GLY A 18 -9.80 25.18 -8.09
CA GLY A 18 -8.44 25.66 -8.18
C GLY A 18 -7.37 24.66 -7.75
N TYR A 19 -7.77 23.44 -7.40
CA TYR A 19 -6.86 22.37 -6.98
C TYR A 19 -7.17 21.07 -7.72
N VAL A 20 -6.12 20.26 -7.90
CA VAL A 20 -6.24 18.86 -8.31
C VAL A 20 -6.22 18.01 -7.05
N THR A 21 -7.37 17.43 -6.74
CA THR A 21 -7.62 16.67 -5.54
C THR A 21 -8.34 15.36 -5.87
N GLU A 22 -8.56 14.56 -4.84
CA GLU A 22 -9.31 13.31 -4.98
C GLU A 22 -10.79 13.53 -5.35
N ILE A 23 -11.32 14.75 -5.18
CA ILE A 23 -12.65 15.07 -5.72
C ILE A 23 -12.60 14.94 -7.23
N ASP A 24 -11.57 15.47 -7.87
CA ASP A 24 -11.42 15.50 -9.32
C ASP A 24 -11.26 14.08 -9.88
N ASP A 25 -10.41 13.27 -9.25
CA ASP A 25 -10.28 11.85 -9.55
C ASP A 25 -11.63 11.10 -9.44
N LEU A 26 -12.37 11.32 -8.35
CA LEU A 26 -13.70 10.70 -8.15
C LEU A 26 -14.74 11.19 -9.17
N LEU A 27 -14.67 12.46 -9.58
CA LEU A 27 -15.54 12.99 -10.63
C LEU A 27 -15.22 12.34 -11.97
N LEU A 28 -13.94 12.22 -12.32
CA LEU A 28 -13.53 11.55 -13.54
C LEU A 28 -14.00 10.09 -13.54
N TYR A 29 -13.77 9.38 -12.44
CA TYR A 29 -14.24 8.02 -12.24
C TYR A 29 -15.74 7.86 -12.50
N LYS A 30 -16.58 8.70 -11.87
CA LYS A 30 -18.03 8.69 -12.05
C LYS A 30 -18.42 8.99 -13.49
N TYR A 31 -17.75 9.97 -14.11
CA TYR A 31 -17.96 10.33 -15.50
C TYR A 31 -17.65 9.15 -16.45
N LEU A 32 -16.55 8.43 -16.23
CA LEU A 32 -16.14 7.29 -17.06
C LEU A 32 -17.12 6.11 -16.98
N ARG A 33 -17.74 5.89 -15.82
CA ARG A 33 -18.67 4.77 -15.61
C ARG A 33 -20.12 5.10 -15.97
N GLU A 34 -20.58 6.29 -15.56
CA GLU A 34 -22.01 6.65 -15.57
C GLU A 34 -22.33 7.79 -16.55
N GLY A 35 -21.30 8.46 -17.10
CA GLY A 35 -21.45 9.56 -18.05
C GLY A 35 -21.70 10.92 -17.39
N TRP A 36 -21.81 11.94 -18.24
CA TRP A 36 -21.92 13.35 -17.84
C TRP A 36 -23.06 13.67 -16.87
N GLU A 37 -24.23 13.06 -17.09
CA GLU A 37 -25.41 13.27 -16.24
C GLU A 37 -25.15 12.96 -14.77
N ARG A 38 -24.20 12.08 -14.46
CA ARG A 38 -23.86 11.74 -13.08
C ARG A 38 -23.05 12.82 -12.37
N VAL A 39 -22.26 13.59 -13.13
CA VAL A 39 -21.25 14.51 -12.59
C VAL A 39 -21.65 15.97 -12.72
N VAL A 40 -22.59 16.32 -13.61
CA VAL A 40 -22.99 17.72 -13.89
C VAL A 40 -23.45 18.52 -12.65
N GLY A 41 -23.94 17.85 -11.60
CA GLY A 41 -24.33 18.49 -10.35
C GLY A 41 -23.16 18.84 -9.40
N TYR A 42 -21.97 18.32 -9.69
CA TYR A 42 -20.79 18.39 -8.82
C TYR A 42 -19.66 19.27 -9.39
N THR A 43 -19.86 19.82 -10.58
CA THR A 43 -18.89 20.67 -11.27
C THR A 43 -19.63 21.83 -11.94
N PRO A 44 -19.09 23.06 -11.91
CA PRO A 44 -19.64 24.18 -12.67
C PRO A 44 -19.24 24.13 -14.16
N LEU A 45 -18.41 23.17 -14.56
CA LEU A 45 -17.89 23.05 -15.91
C LEU A 45 -18.96 22.55 -16.90
N THR A 46 -18.77 22.86 -18.18
CA THR A 46 -19.50 22.16 -19.25
C THR A 46 -18.86 20.80 -19.51
N GLU A 47 -19.60 19.86 -20.09
CA GLU A 47 -19.05 18.54 -20.44
C GLU A 47 -17.79 18.64 -21.31
N SER A 48 -17.75 19.61 -22.23
CA SER A 48 -16.59 19.84 -23.08
C SER A 48 -15.37 20.33 -22.30
N GLU A 49 -15.57 21.22 -21.32
CA GLU A 49 -14.47 21.74 -20.50
C GLU A 49 -14.00 20.70 -19.49
N PHE A 50 -14.93 19.95 -18.89
CA PHE A 50 -14.61 18.81 -18.04
C PHE A 50 -13.73 17.80 -18.79
N LYS A 51 -14.14 17.38 -19.99
CA LYS A 51 -13.35 16.47 -20.84
C LYS A 51 -11.99 17.05 -21.18
N ARG A 52 -11.93 18.35 -21.52
CA ARG A 52 -10.67 19.02 -21.82
C ARG A 52 -9.71 18.95 -20.65
N ARG A 53 -10.16 19.29 -19.44
CA ARG A 53 -9.31 19.27 -18.24
C ARG A 53 -8.98 17.87 -17.76
N ALA A 54 -9.85 16.89 -18.06
CA ALA A 54 -9.66 15.49 -17.70
C ALA A 54 -8.65 14.77 -18.62
N ASP A 55 -8.56 15.14 -19.89
CA ASP A 55 -7.56 14.62 -20.86
C ASP A 55 -6.15 15.14 -20.51
N VAL A 56 -5.59 14.63 -19.42
CA VAL A 56 -4.31 15.08 -18.85
C VAL A 56 -3.13 14.47 -19.60
N ASN A 57 -3.33 13.35 -20.30
CA ASN A 57 -2.32 12.78 -21.17
C ASN A 57 -2.25 13.47 -22.55
N GLY A 58 -3.33 14.13 -22.97
CA GLY A 58 -3.43 14.88 -24.21
C GLY A 58 -3.59 14.05 -25.48
N ASP A 59 -4.10 12.83 -25.37
CA ASP A 59 -4.32 11.92 -26.50
C ASP A 59 -5.69 12.12 -27.18
N GLY A 60 -6.55 12.98 -26.59
CA GLY A 60 -7.88 13.28 -27.09
C GLY A 60 -8.97 12.32 -26.62
N VAL A 61 -8.65 11.36 -25.75
CA VAL A 61 -9.56 10.35 -25.22
C VAL A 61 -9.52 10.39 -23.70
N VAL A 62 -10.63 10.82 -23.09
CA VAL A 62 -10.77 10.79 -21.63
C VAL A 62 -11.06 9.37 -21.18
N ASP A 63 -10.08 8.72 -20.54
CA ASP A 63 -10.20 7.35 -20.05
C ASP A 63 -9.47 7.09 -18.72
N ARG A 64 -9.20 5.82 -18.40
CA ARG A 64 -8.56 5.42 -17.15
C ARG A 64 -7.09 5.81 -17.06
N ASP A 65 -6.41 6.00 -18.19
CA ASP A 65 -5.02 6.45 -18.19
C ASP A 65 -4.93 7.89 -17.65
N ASP A 66 -5.93 8.73 -17.91
CA ASP A 66 -6.06 10.05 -17.32
C ASP A 66 -6.34 10.01 -15.82
N GLU A 67 -7.31 9.19 -15.39
CA GLU A 67 -7.64 9.00 -13.97
C GLU A 67 -6.38 8.59 -13.17
N LYS A 68 -5.62 7.64 -13.71
CA LYS A 68 -4.35 7.20 -13.10
C LYS A 68 -3.34 8.33 -12.98
N LEU A 69 -3.20 9.17 -14.01
CA LEU A 69 -2.28 10.31 -13.98
C LEU A 69 -2.71 11.36 -12.95
N ILE A 70 -4.01 11.67 -12.87
CA ILE A 70 -4.57 12.58 -11.85
C ILE A 70 -4.25 12.05 -10.46
N GLN A 71 -4.49 10.76 -10.20
CA GLN A 71 -4.15 10.13 -8.93
C GLN A 71 -2.65 10.16 -8.62
N MET A 72 -1.79 9.82 -9.59
CA MET A 72 -0.33 9.93 -9.44
C MET A 72 0.12 11.36 -9.13
N TYR A 73 -0.56 12.37 -9.68
CA TYR A 73 -0.30 13.77 -9.38
C TYR A 73 -0.73 14.10 -7.95
N ILE A 74 -1.93 13.71 -7.52
CA ILE A 74 -2.40 13.89 -6.14
C ILE A 74 -1.42 13.27 -5.13
N ASP A 75 -0.93 12.07 -5.42
CA ASP A 75 -0.02 11.30 -4.55
C ASP A 75 1.43 11.81 -4.54
N GLY A 76 1.77 12.81 -5.36
CA GLY A 76 3.16 13.31 -5.42
C GLY A 76 4.10 12.47 -6.29
N VAL A 77 3.59 11.45 -6.98
CA VAL A 77 4.39 10.55 -7.83
C VAL A 77 4.87 11.27 -9.09
N ILE A 78 4.05 12.17 -9.63
CA ILE A 78 4.42 13.07 -10.74
C ILE A 78 4.20 14.53 -10.35
N ASP A 79 4.99 15.44 -10.93
CA ASP A 79 4.90 16.87 -10.68
C ASP A 79 4.22 17.67 -11.79
N THR A 80 3.89 17.02 -12.91
CA THR A 80 3.23 17.62 -14.06
C THR A 80 2.50 16.55 -14.87
N PHE A 81 1.47 16.95 -15.60
CA PHE A 81 0.80 16.09 -16.58
C PHE A 81 1.51 16.09 -17.94
N PRO A 82 1.39 15.00 -18.74
CA PRO A 82 1.96 14.94 -20.09
C PRO A 82 1.48 16.03 -21.04
N ILE A 83 0.23 16.48 -20.92
CA ILE A 83 -0.30 17.59 -21.74
C ILE A 83 0.35 18.93 -21.42
N CYS A 84 0.93 19.08 -20.22
CA CYS A 84 1.53 20.34 -19.82
C CYS A 84 2.85 20.58 -20.56
N PRO A 85 3.07 21.82 -21.05
CA PRO A 85 4.33 22.17 -21.68
C PRO A 85 5.50 21.96 -20.71
N PRO A 86 6.67 21.52 -21.19
CA PRO A 86 7.84 21.32 -20.33
C PRO A 86 8.15 22.64 -19.61
N PRO A 87 8.55 22.58 -18.32
CA PRO A 87 8.78 23.79 -17.55
C PRO A 87 9.84 24.64 -18.25
N THR A 88 9.45 25.87 -18.62
CA THR A 88 10.44 26.88 -19.01
C THR A 88 11.37 27.12 -17.81
N PRO A 89 12.69 27.32 -17.99
CA PRO A 89 13.59 27.58 -16.89
C PRO A 89 13.34 29.00 -16.36
N SER A 90 12.30 29.17 -15.55
CA SER A 90 12.01 30.39 -14.83
C SER A 90 11.22 30.06 -13.56
N MET A 91 11.94 30.15 -12.44
CA MET A 91 11.45 30.14 -11.06
C MET A 91 10.70 28.87 -10.62
N ARG A 92 11.47 27.85 -10.19
CA ARG A 92 11.06 27.01 -9.04
C ARG A 92 10.77 27.95 -7.87
N LYS A 93 9.50 28.33 -7.67
CA LYS A 93 9.05 28.78 -6.36
C LYS A 93 8.88 27.52 -5.52
N THR A 94 9.76 27.33 -4.57
CA THR A 94 9.56 26.40 -3.47
C THR A 94 8.39 26.94 -2.65
N VAL A 95 7.18 26.46 -2.91
CA VAL A 95 6.02 26.76 -2.08
C VAL A 95 6.13 25.84 -0.87
N SER A 96 6.34 26.41 0.31
CA SER A 96 6.25 25.65 1.56
C SER A 96 4.76 25.52 1.91
N PHE A 97 4.22 24.31 1.86
CA PHE A 97 2.86 24.05 2.31
C PHE A 97 2.83 24.11 3.85
N SER A 98 2.41 25.26 4.38
CA SER A 98 2.10 25.40 5.80
C SER A 98 0.73 24.79 6.07
N SER A 99 0.75 23.69 6.84
CA SER A 99 -0.30 23.30 7.80
C SER A 99 -1.74 23.23 7.27
N VAL A 100 -2.05 22.21 6.46
CA VAL A 100 -3.40 21.64 6.43
C VAL A 100 -3.43 20.47 7.42
N PRO A 101 -4.38 20.41 8.38
CA PRO A 101 -4.49 19.27 9.28
C PRO A 101 -4.67 17.96 8.50
N SER A 102 -4.01 16.88 8.93
CA SER A 102 -4.12 15.54 8.34
C SER A 102 -5.54 14.97 8.36
N ASP A 103 -6.44 15.58 9.14
CA ASP A 103 -7.75 15.02 9.51
C ASP A 103 -8.94 15.79 8.92
N ALA A 104 -8.71 16.65 7.92
CA ALA A 104 -9.80 17.33 7.24
C ALA A 104 -10.51 16.37 6.26
N SER A 105 -11.63 15.80 6.68
CA SER A 105 -12.54 15.07 5.78
C SER A 105 -13.09 16.04 4.73
N ILE A 106 -12.93 15.69 3.46
CA ILE A 106 -13.51 16.43 2.34
C ILE A 106 -14.93 15.88 2.10
N TYR A 107 -15.89 16.77 1.86
CA TYR A 107 -17.31 16.42 1.71
C TYR A 107 -17.79 16.72 0.30
N ILE A 108 -18.59 15.81 -0.27
CA ILE A 108 -19.39 16.03 -1.47
C ILE A 108 -20.85 15.77 -1.08
N ASP A 109 -21.74 16.75 -1.26
CA ASP A 109 -23.14 16.68 -0.79
C ASP A 109 -23.27 16.19 0.67
N GLU A 110 -22.52 16.80 1.59
CA GLU A 110 -22.47 16.42 3.02
C GLU A 110 -21.95 15.00 3.32
N THR A 111 -21.49 14.26 2.29
CA THR A 111 -20.93 12.91 2.43
C THR A 111 -19.40 12.96 2.42
N PRO A 112 -18.71 12.39 3.44
CA PRO A 112 -17.25 12.28 3.41
C PRO A 112 -16.76 11.47 2.20
N ILE A 113 -15.70 11.91 1.54
CA ILE A 113 -15.08 11.20 0.39
C ILE A 113 -14.81 9.73 0.73
N GLU A 114 -14.35 9.44 1.94
CA GLU A 114 -14.03 8.08 2.33
C GLU A 114 -15.26 7.16 2.33
N GLN A 115 -16.46 7.68 2.59
CA GLN A 115 -17.70 6.91 2.47
C GLN A 115 -18.08 6.65 1.01
N LEU A 116 -17.81 7.61 0.11
CA LEU A 116 -18.02 7.43 -1.32
C LEU A 116 -17.06 6.39 -1.90
N LEU A 117 -15.79 6.43 -1.49
CA LEU A 117 -14.78 5.44 -1.85
C LEU A 117 -15.14 4.04 -1.32
N VAL A 118 -15.70 3.93 -0.12
CA VAL A 118 -16.19 2.63 0.39
C VAL A 118 -17.32 2.08 -0.47
N ALA A 119 -18.28 2.92 -0.87
CA ALA A 119 -19.37 2.50 -1.74
C ALA A 119 -18.85 2.05 -3.11
N GLN A 120 -17.92 2.81 -3.68
CA GLN A 120 -17.23 2.48 -4.93
C GLN A 120 -16.49 1.13 -4.83
N PHE A 121 -15.69 0.93 -3.78
CA PHE A 121 -14.97 -0.33 -3.58
C PHE A 121 -15.90 -1.52 -3.45
N ARG A 122 -17.00 -1.36 -2.71
CA ARG A 122 -18.00 -2.43 -2.55
C ARG A 122 -18.64 -2.79 -3.89
N GLU A 123 -19.02 -1.80 -4.67
CA GLU A 123 -19.64 -2.02 -5.97
C GLU A 123 -18.70 -2.69 -6.97
N GLU A 124 -17.44 -2.26 -7.03
CA GLU A 124 -16.48 -2.77 -8.00
C GLU A 124 -15.87 -4.11 -7.61
N CYS A 125 -15.53 -4.25 -6.32
CA CYS A 125 -14.62 -5.28 -5.85
C CYS A 125 -15.23 -6.30 -4.92
N LEU A 126 -16.42 -6.06 -4.36
CA LEU A 126 -17.02 -6.99 -3.39
C LEU A 126 -18.35 -7.54 -3.89
N SER A 127 -18.58 -8.82 -3.62
CA SER A 127 -19.93 -9.41 -3.70
C SER A 127 -20.80 -8.90 -2.53
N ASP A 128 -22.10 -9.19 -2.59
CA ASP A 128 -23.03 -8.95 -1.47
C ASP A 128 -22.61 -9.67 -0.16
N THR A 129 -21.77 -10.72 -0.26
CA THR A 129 -21.22 -11.46 0.90
C THR A 129 -19.86 -10.93 1.35
N GLY A 130 -19.31 -9.91 0.68
CA GLY A 130 -18.01 -9.32 0.96
C GLY A 130 -16.83 -10.12 0.42
N GLU A 131 -17.05 -11.05 -0.51
CA GLU A 131 -15.98 -11.77 -1.21
C GLU A 131 -15.40 -10.90 -2.34
N VAL A 132 -14.10 -11.02 -2.62
CA VAL A 132 -13.47 -10.23 -3.69
C VAL A 132 -13.88 -10.78 -5.05
N ILE A 133 -14.55 -9.95 -5.86
CA ILE A 133 -15.03 -10.28 -7.21
C ILE A 133 -14.32 -9.50 -8.32
N CYS A 134 -13.66 -8.38 -8.02
CA CYS A 134 -12.90 -7.65 -9.03
C CYS A 134 -11.68 -8.44 -9.49
N THR A 135 -11.20 -8.10 -10.69
CA THR A 135 -10.01 -8.73 -11.26
C THR A 135 -8.74 -8.29 -10.52
N LYS A 136 -7.68 -9.10 -10.61
CA LYS A 136 -6.37 -8.72 -10.05
C LYS A 136 -5.88 -7.36 -10.56
N PRO A 137 -5.93 -7.04 -11.88
CA PRO A 137 -5.59 -5.70 -12.38
C PRO A 137 -6.44 -4.59 -11.77
N THR A 138 -7.77 -4.75 -11.71
CA THR A 138 -8.67 -3.75 -11.10
C THR A 138 -8.27 -3.45 -9.65
N LEU A 139 -8.08 -4.49 -8.83
CA LEU A 139 -7.65 -4.28 -7.44
C LEU A 139 -6.24 -3.68 -7.36
N HIS A 140 -5.35 -4.06 -8.27
CA HIS A 140 -3.99 -3.53 -8.31
C HIS A 140 -3.95 -2.04 -8.64
N ASP A 141 -4.37 -1.73 -9.85
CA ASP A 141 -4.10 -0.47 -10.53
C ASP A 141 -4.99 0.64 -9.97
N ASP A 142 -6.23 0.30 -9.60
CA ASP A 142 -7.23 1.28 -9.19
C ASP A 142 -7.25 1.47 -7.66
N TRP A 143 -6.85 0.45 -6.87
CA TRP A 143 -7.08 0.43 -5.41
C TRP A 143 -5.83 0.27 -4.55
N LEU A 144 -4.89 -0.59 -4.95
CA LEU A 144 -3.67 -0.84 -4.18
C LEU A 144 -2.60 0.20 -4.46
N ILE A 145 -2.26 0.44 -5.74
CA ILE A 145 -1.18 1.37 -6.09
C ILE A 145 -1.56 2.83 -5.82
N THR A 146 -2.85 3.17 -6.00
CA THR A 146 -3.44 4.48 -5.68
C THR A 146 -3.69 4.67 -4.18
N LYS A 147 -3.44 3.64 -3.37
CA LYS A 147 -3.71 3.59 -1.93
C LYS A 147 -5.15 3.89 -1.50
N LYS A 148 -6.11 3.97 -2.43
CA LYS A 148 -7.53 4.16 -2.13
C LYS A 148 -8.02 3.11 -1.13
N LEU A 149 -7.59 1.84 -1.28
CA LEU A 149 -7.95 0.76 -0.36
C LEU A 149 -7.40 0.97 1.05
N SER A 150 -6.14 1.40 1.19
CA SER A 150 -5.52 1.67 2.50
C SER A 150 -6.31 2.74 3.27
N ARG A 151 -6.73 3.79 2.57
CA ARG A 151 -7.46 4.92 3.17
C ARG A 151 -8.83 4.51 3.71
N ILE A 152 -9.52 3.61 3.01
CA ILE A 152 -10.82 3.10 3.46
C ILE A 152 -10.73 1.84 4.33
N TRP A 153 -9.53 1.29 4.56
CA TRP A 153 -9.34 -0.02 5.19
C TRP A 153 -10.15 -0.18 6.47
N TRP A 154 -10.13 0.84 7.34
CA TRP A 154 -10.82 0.83 8.63
C TRP A 154 -12.32 1.14 8.59
N LEU A 155 -12.86 1.49 7.42
CA LEU A 155 -14.29 1.71 7.17
C LEU A 155 -14.99 0.44 6.63
N LEU A 156 -14.22 -0.52 6.12
CA LEU A 156 -14.71 -1.85 5.79
C LEU A 156 -15.13 -2.61 7.06
N THR A 157 -15.88 -3.69 6.91
CA THR A 157 -16.15 -4.63 8.00
C THR A 157 -14.94 -5.56 8.23
N ASP A 158 -14.88 -6.24 9.38
CA ASP A 158 -13.82 -7.22 9.65
C ASP A 158 -13.80 -8.34 8.61
N ASN A 159 -14.97 -8.79 8.16
CA ASN A 159 -15.11 -9.85 7.16
C ASN A 159 -14.61 -9.40 5.77
N GLU A 160 -15.00 -8.20 5.34
CA GLU A 160 -14.50 -7.62 4.08
C GLU A 160 -12.97 -7.47 4.12
N ARG A 161 -12.41 -6.96 5.23
CA ARG A 161 -10.95 -6.87 5.40
C ARG A 161 -10.28 -8.23 5.33
N ASP A 162 -10.81 -9.27 5.98
CA ASP A 162 -10.20 -10.60 5.96
C ASP A 162 -10.21 -11.23 4.56
N ASN A 163 -11.32 -11.09 3.83
CA ASN A 163 -11.44 -11.57 2.45
C ASN A 163 -10.48 -10.84 1.51
N VAL A 164 -10.45 -9.50 1.59
CA VAL A 164 -9.53 -8.68 0.79
C VAL A 164 -8.08 -9.00 1.13
N ALA A 165 -7.74 -9.14 2.42
CA ALA A 165 -6.42 -9.53 2.88
C ALA A 165 -5.96 -10.86 2.28
N GLY A 166 -6.80 -11.90 2.36
CA GLY A 166 -6.49 -13.21 1.78
C GLY A 166 -6.27 -13.14 0.27
N PHE A 167 -7.09 -12.39 -0.45
CA PHE A 167 -6.93 -12.18 -1.88
C PHE A 167 -5.61 -11.47 -2.22
N VAL A 168 -5.29 -10.37 -1.51
CA VAL A 168 -4.06 -9.60 -1.73
C VAL A 168 -2.81 -10.43 -1.37
N ILE A 169 -2.82 -11.13 -0.24
CA ILE A 169 -1.67 -11.96 0.16
C ILE A 169 -1.42 -13.06 -0.87
N THR A 170 -2.46 -13.77 -1.30
CA THR A 170 -2.34 -14.89 -2.25
C THR A 170 -1.82 -14.43 -3.62
N ASN A 171 -2.29 -13.27 -4.11
CA ASN A 171 -1.98 -12.79 -5.46
C ASN A 171 -0.61 -12.10 -5.57
N TRP A 172 -0.06 -11.56 -4.49
CA TRP A 172 1.20 -10.78 -4.53
C TRP A 172 2.34 -11.36 -3.70
N SER A 173 2.10 -12.30 -2.77
CA SER A 173 3.20 -12.93 -2.01
C SER A 173 4.00 -13.93 -2.84
N SER A 174 3.34 -14.60 -3.81
CA SER A 174 3.94 -15.59 -4.70
C SER A 174 4.83 -15.00 -5.79
N SER A 175 4.63 -13.73 -6.15
CA SER A 175 5.50 -13.00 -7.08
C SER A 175 6.84 -12.57 -6.48
N ILE A 176 7.04 -12.79 -5.17
CA ILE A 176 8.24 -12.38 -4.43
C ILE A 176 9.02 -13.64 -4.01
N LEU A 177 9.64 -14.28 -4.99
CA LEU A 177 10.54 -15.42 -4.80
C LEU A 177 11.98 -14.97 -5.06
N LEU A 178 12.60 -14.41 -4.03
CA LEU A 178 13.97 -13.90 -4.06
C LEU A 178 14.85 -14.82 -3.22
N THR A 179 15.81 -15.49 -3.83
CA THR A 179 16.63 -16.50 -3.16
C THR A 179 17.86 -15.90 -2.48
N TYR A 180 18.29 -14.73 -2.96
CA TYR A 180 19.56 -14.12 -2.58
C TYR A 180 19.40 -12.62 -2.34
N THR A 181 20.29 -12.08 -1.54
CA THR A 181 20.39 -10.65 -1.26
C THR A 181 21.84 -10.21 -1.10
N ARG A 182 22.12 -8.92 -1.30
CA ARG A 182 23.43 -8.32 -1.06
C ARG A 182 23.30 -6.82 -0.82
N LYS A 183 24.36 -6.22 -0.29
CA LYS A 183 24.53 -4.76 -0.21
C LYS A 183 25.20 -4.22 -1.47
N GLY A 184 24.97 -2.93 -1.72
CA GLY A 184 25.54 -2.21 -2.84
C GLY A 184 25.56 -0.71 -2.63
N LEU A 185 25.69 -0.01 -3.75
CA LEU A 185 25.54 1.43 -3.79
C LEU A 185 24.07 1.82 -3.65
N PRO A 186 23.73 2.93 -2.98
CA PRO A 186 22.34 3.38 -2.90
C PRO A 186 21.83 3.84 -4.27
N ASN A 187 20.50 3.96 -4.38
CA ASN A 187 19.80 4.44 -5.58
C ASN A 187 20.01 3.53 -6.80
N CYS A 188 19.95 2.21 -6.62
CA CYS A 188 20.02 1.25 -7.72
C CYS A 188 21.30 1.33 -8.57
N LYS A 189 22.43 1.80 -8.01
CA LYS A 189 23.71 1.95 -8.71
C LYS A 189 24.55 0.67 -8.81
N GLY A 190 24.05 -0.43 -8.25
CA GLY A 190 24.56 -1.78 -8.38
C GLY A 190 25.05 -2.35 -7.06
N GLY A 191 24.82 -3.66 -6.87
CA GLY A 191 25.37 -4.43 -5.77
C GLY A 191 26.89 -4.52 -5.82
N THR A 192 27.55 -4.30 -4.68
CA THR A 192 29.03 -4.28 -4.56
C THR A 192 29.57 -5.43 -3.73
N GLU A 193 28.75 -5.99 -2.85
CA GLU A 193 29.12 -7.10 -1.98
C GLU A 193 28.76 -8.46 -2.61
N ASP A 194 29.19 -9.54 -1.96
CA ASP A 194 28.87 -10.91 -2.36
C ASP A 194 27.40 -11.25 -2.07
N TRP A 195 26.83 -12.11 -2.90
CA TRP A 195 25.48 -12.64 -2.70
C TRP A 195 25.41 -13.56 -1.48
N GLN A 196 24.45 -13.28 -0.61
CA GLN A 196 24.08 -14.08 0.55
C GLN A 196 22.71 -14.73 0.33
N ASP A 197 22.44 -15.82 1.03
CA ASP A 197 21.14 -16.49 0.97
C ASP A 197 20.09 -15.65 1.71
N ALA A 198 18.97 -15.36 1.04
CA ALA A 198 17.86 -14.65 1.64
C ALA A 198 17.06 -15.62 2.52
N CYS A 199 16.97 -15.31 3.81
CA CYS A 199 16.21 -16.09 4.78
C CYS A 199 14.87 -15.40 5.07
N CYS A 200 14.22 -15.83 6.15
CA CYS A 200 12.91 -15.30 6.53
C CYS A 200 12.91 -13.77 6.77
N ILE A 201 13.99 -13.17 7.28
CA ILE A 201 14.04 -11.72 7.53
C ILE A 201 14.02 -10.94 6.21
N GLU A 202 14.89 -11.29 5.28
CA GLU A 202 15.02 -10.64 3.97
C GLU A 202 13.71 -10.75 3.18
N HIS A 203 13.06 -11.92 3.25
CA HIS A 203 11.73 -12.15 2.69
C HIS A 203 10.61 -11.34 3.37
N SER A 204 10.74 -11.07 4.67
CA SER A 204 9.81 -10.22 5.42
C SER A 204 9.97 -8.77 5.02
N ILE A 205 11.21 -8.28 4.88
CA ILE A 205 11.51 -6.90 4.48
C ILE A 205 10.86 -6.57 3.14
N ILE A 206 11.11 -7.38 2.10
CA ILE A 206 10.57 -7.08 0.76
C ILE A 206 9.04 -7.15 0.72
N ARG A 207 8.41 -8.04 1.50
CA ARG A 207 6.95 -8.12 1.62
C ARG A 207 6.40 -6.92 2.36
N PHE A 208 7.01 -6.53 3.47
CA PHE A 208 6.65 -5.34 4.21
C PHE A 208 6.73 -4.10 3.31
N LEU A 209 7.83 -3.93 2.57
CA LEU A 209 8.00 -2.80 1.65
C LEU A 209 6.91 -2.74 0.57
N ARG A 210 6.47 -3.89 0.05
CA ARG A 210 5.40 -3.95 -0.96
C ARG A 210 4.01 -3.70 -0.38
N PHE A 211 3.69 -4.31 0.76
CA PHE A 211 2.33 -4.31 1.28
C PHE A 211 2.03 -3.13 2.23
N ALA A 212 3.05 -2.61 2.94
CA ALA A 212 2.93 -1.46 3.83
C ALA A 212 3.26 -0.15 3.10
N ASN A 213 3.59 0.91 3.84
CA ASN A 213 4.20 2.15 3.30
C ASN A 213 5.72 1.96 3.16
N GLY A 214 6.16 1.10 2.22
CA GLY A 214 7.58 0.80 2.05
C GLY A 214 8.43 1.98 1.58
N GLU A 215 7.82 2.95 0.91
CA GLU A 215 8.45 4.19 0.45
C GLU A 215 9.01 5.04 1.59
N ASP A 216 8.43 4.94 2.79
CA ASP A 216 8.92 5.64 3.99
C ASP A 216 10.33 5.16 4.40
N TYR A 217 10.76 4.00 3.89
CA TYR A 217 12.05 3.36 4.18
C TYR A 217 13.00 3.38 2.98
N TYR A 218 12.76 4.26 2.00
CA TYR A 218 13.60 4.34 0.80
C TYR A 218 15.08 4.52 1.15
N ASP A 219 15.40 5.50 2.00
CA ASP A 219 16.79 5.82 2.36
C ASP A 219 17.47 4.64 3.09
N ASP A 220 16.71 3.93 3.91
CA ASP A 220 17.14 2.76 4.69
C ASP A 220 17.48 1.54 3.82
N ILE A 221 16.82 1.39 2.65
CA ILE A 221 16.88 0.15 1.86
C ILE A 221 17.42 0.34 0.44
N SER A 222 17.66 1.59 0.01
CA SER A 222 18.09 1.90 -1.36
C SER A 222 19.41 1.25 -1.77
N HIS A 223 20.22 0.78 -0.82
CA HIS A 223 21.47 0.05 -1.02
C HIS A 223 21.32 -1.47 -0.97
N CYS A 224 20.11 -2.00 -0.80
CA CYS A 224 19.84 -3.43 -0.76
C CYS A 224 19.40 -3.96 -2.12
N TYR A 225 19.90 -5.15 -2.44
CA TYR A 225 19.66 -5.83 -3.70
C TYR A 225 19.20 -7.25 -3.45
N TRP A 226 18.36 -7.75 -4.34
CA TRP A 226 17.82 -9.10 -4.28
C TRP A 226 17.97 -9.79 -5.63
N SER A 227 18.03 -11.11 -5.60
CA SER A 227 18.13 -11.91 -6.81
C SER A 227 17.54 -13.30 -6.63
N PRO A 228 16.84 -13.85 -7.62
CA PRO A 228 16.43 -15.25 -7.61
C PRO A 228 17.59 -16.21 -7.92
N ASP A 229 18.64 -15.76 -8.62
CA ASP A 229 19.63 -16.62 -9.28
C ASP A 229 21.10 -16.13 -9.23
N LYS A 230 21.38 -15.06 -8.48
CA LYS A 230 22.68 -14.35 -8.39
C LYS A 230 23.12 -13.65 -9.70
N LYS A 231 22.24 -13.55 -10.70
CA LYS A 231 22.51 -12.92 -12.00
C LYS A 231 21.55 -11.77 -12.27
N THR A 232 20.25 -12.01 -12.11
CA THR A 232 19.23 -10.97 -12.23
C THR A 232 19.16 -10.22 -10.92
N GLU A 233 19.63 -8.98 -10.95
CA GLU A 233 19.62 -8.09 -9.79
C GLU A 233 18.39 -7.20 -9.81
N TYR A 234 17.66 -7.23 -8.72
CA TYR A 234 16.58 -6.31 -8.41
C TYR A 234 17.04 -5.42 -7.27
N CYS A 235 17.12 -4.12 -7.51
CA CYS A 235 17.17 -3.15 -6.42
C CYS A 235 15.75 -2.82 -5.97
N TYR A 236 15.62 -1.96 -4.96
CA TYR A 236 14.35 -1.33 -4.67
C TYR A 236 13.85 -0.48 -5.86
N TYR A 237 13.07 -1.12 -6.72
CA TYR A 237 12.21 -0.50 -7.72
C TYR A 237 10.97 -1.38 -7.90
N TRP A 238 10.08 -1.32 -6.93
CA TRP A 238 8.67 -1.65 -7.09
C TRP A 238 7.94 -0.39 -6.64
N GLY A 239 8.00 0.70 -7.42
CA GLY A 239 7.51 2.06 -7.11
C GLY A 239 6.00 2.16 -6.85
N GLU A 240 5.53 1.27 -5.98
CA GLU A 240 4.21 0.71 -5.87
C GLU A 240 4.21 -0.04 -4.53
N SER A 241 3.79 0.66 -3.50
CA SER A 241 3.50 0.12 -2.18
C SER A 241 1.99 0.23 -1.96
N PHE A 242 1.40 -0.69 -1.21
CA PHE A 242 -0.05 -0.72 -1.05
C PHE A 242 -0.55 0.12 0.13
N GLY A 243 0.36 0.50 1.03
CA GLY A 243 0.05 1.26 2.24
C GLY A 243 -0.91 0.57 3.22
N LEU A 244 -1.13 -0.73 3.10
CA LEU A 244 -1.98 -1.48 4.03
C LEU A 244 -1.33 -1.54 5.43
N PRO A 245 -2.10 -1.77 6.51
CA PRO A 245 -1.55 -1.84 7.87
C PRO A 245 -0.82 -3.17 8.12
N VAL A 246 0.26 -3.38 7.37
CA VAL A 246 1.18 -4.51 7.50
C VAL A 246 2.33 -4.13 8.41
N VAL A 247 2.66 -5.04 9.31
CA VAL A 247 3.81 -4.97 10.21
C VAL A 247 4.63 -6.25 10.09
N ILE A 248 5.79 -6.31 10.76
CA ILE A 248 6.60 -7.51 10.82
C ILE A 248 6.10 -8.38 11.99
N PHE A 249 6.14 -9.70 11.83
CA PHE A 249 6.02 -10.61 12.97
C PHE A 249 7.26 -11.49 13.12
N CYS A 250 7.49 -11.94 14.34
CA CYS A 250 8.51 -12.94 14.63
C CYS A 250 7.94 -14.02 15.56
N ALA A 251 8.06 -15.28 15.14
CA ALA A 251 7.82 -16.47 15.95
C ALA A 251 9.16 -17.07 16.40
N TYR A 252 9.35 -17.30 17.69
CA TYR A 252 10.66 -17.66 18.23
C TYR A 252 10.60 -18.42 19.55
N THR A 253 11.72 -19.06 19.89
CA THR A 253 11.96 -19.63 21.23
C THR A 253 12.97 -18.81 22.01
N THR A 254 12.83 -18.77 23.34
CA THR A 254 13.83 -18.13 24.22
C THR A 254 15.16 -18.87 24.27
N SER A 255 15.17 -20.16 23.92
CA SER A 255 16.38 -20.98 23.80
C SER A 255 17.15 -20.78 22.49
N ALA A 256 16.66 -19.92 21.59
CA ALA A 256 17.19 -19.67 20.24
C ALA A 256 17.26 -20.93 19.33
N LEU A 257 16.51 -21.98 19.66
CA LEU A 257 16.41 -23.20 18.84
C LEU A 257 15.53 -23.02 17.60
N TYR A 258 14.68 -22.00 17.64
CA TYR A 258 13.76 -21.65 16.56
C TYR A 258 13.59 -20.14 16.50
N GLY A 259 13.64 -19.63 15.27
CA GLY A 259 13.33 -18.24 14.94
C GLY A 259 12.81 -18.18 13.51
N HIS A 260 11.69 -17.49 13.32
CA HIS A 260 11.06 -17.29 12.03
C HIS A 260 10.46 -15.88 12.00
N GLY A 261 10.60 -15.21 10.85
CA GLY A 261 10.04 -13.89 10.60
C GLY A 261 9.06 -13.91 9.43
N GLY A 262 8.08 -13.03 9.46
CA GLY A 262 7.16 -12.79 8.37
C GLY A 262 6.46 -11.45 8.49
N CYS A 263 5.32 -11.29 7.82
CA CYS A 263 4.48 -10.11 7.88
C CYS A 263 3.14 -10.41 8.55
N ALA A 264 2.53 -9.42 9.17
CA ALA A 264 1.20 -9.50 9.76
C ALA A 264 0.36 -8.32 9.27
N LEU A 265 -0.75 -8.61 8.58
CA LEU A 265 -1.72 -7.60 8.16
C LEU A 265 -2.79 -7.45 9.25
N GLN A 266 -3.03 -6.21 9.70
CA GLN A 266 -4.02 -5.95 10.74
C GLN A 266 -5.45 -5.94 10.19
N ILE A 267 -6.27 -6.88 10.64
CA ILE A 267 -7.67 -7.06 10.24
C ILE A 267 -8.65 -6.41 11.23
N ARG A 268 -8.36 -6.43 12.54
CA ARG A 268 -9.24 -5.82 13.56
C ARG A 268 -8.49 -4.75 14.35
N LYS A 269 -9.23 -3.81 14.95
CA LYS A 269 -8.64 -2.61 15.56
C LYS A 269 -7.82 -2.89 16.83
N ASP A 270 -8.17 -3.90 17.61
CA ASP A 270 -7.45 -4.20 18.86
C ASP A 270 -6.11 -4.90 18.58
N GLN A 271 -5.03 -4.14 18.56
CA GLN A 271 -3.68 -4.65 18.28
C GLN A 271 -3.18 -5.69 19.30
N LYS A 272 -3.81 -5.78 20.49
CA LYS A 272 -3.47 -6.76 21.53
C LYS A 272 -4.24 -8.08 21.40
N ASP A 273 -5.31 -8.12 20.62
CA ASP A 273 -5.97 -9.37 20.26
C ASP A 273 -5.15 -10.07 19.15
N PHE A 274 -4.75 -11.32 19.40
CA PHE A 274 -4.02 -12.12 18.41
C PHE A 274 -4.83 -12.31 17.13
N ASN A 275 -6.17 -12.41 17.24
CA ASN A 275 -7.07 -12.59 16.11
C ASN A 275 -7.29 -11.32 15.30
N SER A 276 -6.70 -10.20 15.71
CA SER A 276 -6.63 -8.99 14.89
C SER A 276 -5.63 -9.09 13.75
N TRP A 277 -4.83 -10.15 13.70
CA TRP A 277 -3.71 -10.27 12.78
C TRP A 277 -3.86 -11.46 11.83
N ARG A 278 -3.61 -11.21 10.55
CA ARG A 278 -3.43 -12.24 9.52
C ARG A 278 -1.95 -12.35 9.20
N PHE A 279 -1.32 -13.42 9.67
CA PHE A 279 0.12 -13.66 9.51
C PHE A 279 0.41 -14.31 8.16
N PHE A 280 1.45 -13.88 7.47
CA PHE A 280 1.82 -14.43 6.16
C PHE A 280 3.32 -14.35 5.91
N GLN A 281 3.83 -15.33 5.17
CA GLN A 281 5.22 -15.39 4.75
C GLN A 281 5.36 -16.37 3.58
N TYR A 282 6.34 -16.13 2.70
CA TYR A 282 6.55 -16.91 1.48
C TYR A 282 5.28 -16.95 0.62
N THR A 283 4.67 -18.13 0.48
CA THR A 283 3.38 -18.36 -0.17
C THR A 283 2.28 -18.76 0.82
N ASN A 284 2.59 -18.80 2.12
CA ASN A 284 1.64 -19.14 3.16
C ASN A 284 0.88 -17.90 3.63
N ASP A 285 -0.43 -18.01 3.59
CA ASP A 285 -1.38 -17.03 4.07
C ASP A 285 -2.03 -17.51 5.37
N ASN A 286 -2.39 -16.56 6.23
CA ASN A 286 -3.08 -16.77 7.50
C ASN A 286 -2.44 -17.81 8.42
N ILE A 287 -1.11 -17.77 8.56
CA ILE A 287 -0.32 -18.66 9.42
C ILE A 287 -0.88 -18.61 10.85
N LYS A 288 -1.15 -19.78 11.44
CA LYS A 288 -1.70 -19.95 12.78
C LYS A 288 -0.73 -20.71 13.70
N PRO A 289 -0.89 -20.58 15.03
CA PRO A 289 -0.24 -21.48 15.97
C PRO A 289 -0.48 -22.95 15.58
N GLY A 290 0.59 -23.72 15.52
CA GLY A 290 0.59 -25.12 15.09
C GLY A 290 1.12 -25.32 13.67
N ASP A 291 1.12 -24.29 12.84
CA ASP A 291 1.81 -24.32 11.55
C ASP A 291 3.33 -24.37 11.73
N TRP A 292 4.06 -24.91 10.75
CA TRP A 292 5.52 -25.03 10.85
C TRP A 292 6.26 -23.67 10.95
N GLN A 293 5.63 -22.58 10.49
CA GLN A 293 6.11 -21.20 10.62
C GLN A 293 5.74 -20.54 11.96
N MET A 294 4.90 -21.21 12.76
CA MET A 294 4.46 -20.76 14.08
C MET A 294 4.10 -21.99 14.94
N PRO A 295 5.05 -22.88 15.25
CA PRO A 295 4.74 -24.11 15.97
C PRO A 295 4.30 -23.82 17.41
N CYS A 296 3.51 -24.72 18.01
CA CYS A 296 3.14 -24.62 19.42
C CYS A 296 4.35 -24.83 20.36
N TYR A 297 5.33 -25.62 19.90
CA TYR A 297 6.54 -25.95 20.65
C TYR A 297 7.67 -26.33 19.69
N SER A 298 8.88 -25.83 19.95
CA SER A 298 10.07 -26.18 19.16
C SER A 298 11.32 -26.26 20.04
N GLY A 299 11.33 -27.20 20.98
CA GLY A 299 12.46 -27.38 21.91
C GLY A 299 12.55 -26.30 23.00
N GLY A 300 11.55 -25.43 23.11
CA GLY A 300 11.45 -24.36 24.08
C GLY A 300 10.09 -23.69 24.03
N GLU A 301 9.83 -22.81 24.99
CA GLU A 301 8.62 -21.97 25.00
C GLU A 301 8.56 -21.09 23.75
N MET A 302 7.41 -21.09 23.09
CA MET A 302 7.18 -20.34 21.87
C MET A 302 6.56 -18.99 22.18
N TYR A 303 7.05 -17.96 21.48
CA TYR A 303 6.54 -16.61 21.53
C TYR A 303 6.31 -16.10 20.12
N VAL A 304 5.27 -15.31 19.95
CA VAL A 304 4.98 -14.56 18.72
C VAL A 304 4.91 -13.09 19.10
N ARG A 305 5.52 -12.23 18.29
CA ARG A 305 5.42 -10.78 18.47
C ARG A 305 5.17 -10.11 17.14
N VAL A 306 4.42 -9.02 17.18
CA VAL A 306 4.20 -8.10 16.06
C VAL A 306 4.91 -6.78 16.36
N GLU A 307 5.57 -6.27 15.35
CA GLU A 307 6.63 -5.28 15.48
C GLU A 307 6.48 -4.23 14.38
N ARG A 308 6.48 -2.96 14.78
CA ARG A 308 6.59 -1.84 13.83
C ARG A 308 8.08 -1.63 13.53
N PRO A 309 8.52 -1.72 12.26
CA PRO A 309 9.87 -1.34 11.91
C PRO A 309 10.14 0.12 12.29
N THR A 310 11.30 0.39 12.85
CA THR A 310 11.80 1.76 13.12
C THR A 310 13.02 2.09 12.28
N LEU A 311 13.71 1.07 11.78
CA LEU A 311 14.80 1.17 10.81
C LEU A 311 14.92 -0.15 10.07
N LEU A 312 15.18 -0.08 8.77
CA LEU A 312 15.48 -1.25 7.94
C LEU A 312 16.96 -1.23 7.47
N ASP A 313 17.55 -2.41 7.35
CA ASP A 313 18.80 -2.65 6.62
C ASP A 313 18.66 -4.01 5.91
N CYS A 314 19.54 -4.32 4.95
CA CYS A 314 19.36 -5.48 4.06
C CYS A 314 19.21 -6.82 4.79
N PHE A 315 19.73 -6.92 6.02
CA PHE A 315 19.75 -8.17 6.82
C PHE A 315 19.20 -7.96 8.24
N ARG A 316 18.62 -6.79 8.54
CA ARG A 316 18.26 -6.42 9.91
C ARG A 316 17.05 -5.50 9.95
N ILE A 317 16.25 -5.68 10.99
CA ILE A 317 15.12 -4.82 11.32
C ILE A 317 15.33 -4.33 12.75
N GLU A 318 15.30 -3.02 12.96
CA GLU A 318 15.04 -2.45 14.28
C GLU A 318 13.55 -2.18 14.41
N TYR A 319 13.02 -2.29 15.62
CA TYR A 319 11.57 -2.28 15.81
C TYR A 319 11.12 -1.67 17.14
N ALA A 320 9.87 -1.22 17.12
CA ALA A 320 9.05 -0.98 18.29
C ALA A 320 8.03 -2.13 18.44
N LEU A 321 7.97 -2.73 19.63
CA LEU A 321 7.02 -3.80 19.94
C LEU A 321 5.59 -3.24 19.96
N ILE A 322 4.67 -3.92 19.26
CA ILE A 322 3.23 -3.61 19.32
C ILE A 322 2.53 -4.54 20.31
N ALA A 323 2.72 -5.85 20.15
CA ALA A 323 2.15 -6.86 21.02
C ALA A 323 2.98 -8.16 20.97
N LYS A 324 2.91 -8.94 22.05
CA LYS A 324 3.63 -10.19 22.22
C LYS A 324 2.71 -11.22 22.88
N TRP A 325 2.75 -12.45 22.38
CA TRP A 325 2.01 -13.57 22.94
C TRP A 325 2.96 -14.72 23.21
N LYS A 326 2.72 -15.43 24.31
CA LYS A 326 3.25 -16.77 24.55
C LYS A 326 2.28 -17.77 23.93
N ILE A 327 2.77 -18.74 23.15
CA ILE A 327 1.93 -19.83 22.67
C ILE A 327 1.92 -20.93 23.71
N ASP A 328 0.74 -21.28 24.21
CA ASP A 328 0.60 -22.40 25.14
C ASP A 328 0.97 -23.71 24.43
N LYS A 329 1.86 -24.49 25.04
CA LYS A 329 2.41 -25.70 24.39
C LYS A 329 1.38 -26.81 24.24
N ASP A 330 0.36 -26.85 25.11
CA ASP A 330 -0.56 -27.97 25.24
C ASP A 330 -1.86 -27.68 24.47
N THR A 331 -2.33 -26.43 24.49
CA THR A 331 -3.53 -26.00 23.75
C THR A 331 -3.21 -25.36 22.40
N CYS A 332 -1.96 -24.93 22.18
CA CYS A 332 -1.54 -24.10 21.06
C CYS A 332 -2.20 -22.70 21.01
N GLU A 333 -2.86 -22.28 22.08
CA GLU A 333 -3.54 -20.99 22.12
C GLU A 333 -2.55 -19.85 22.44
N PRO A 334 -2.65 -18.70 21.77
CA PRO A 334 -1.85 -17.53 22.07
C PRO A 334 -2.36 -16.81 23.32
N VAL A 335 -1.47 -16.58 24.29
CA VAL A 335 -1.73 -15.85 25.53
C VAL A 335 -0.94 -14.56 25.51
N LEU A 336 -1.63 -13.41 25.56
CA LEU A 336 -0.99 -12.09 25.56
C LEU A 336 -0.04 -11.98 26.77
N VAL A 337 1.16 -11.48 26.53
CA VAL A 337 2.15 -11.19 27.57
C VAL A 337 2.65 -9.76 27.42
N GLU A 338 2.90 -9.11 28.56
CA GLU A 338 3.35 -7.71 28.62
C GLU A 338 4.76 -7.50 28.06
#